data_AF-A0A536GZ51-F1
#
_entry.id   AF-A0A536GZ51-F1
#
_cell.length_a   1.000
_cell.length_b   1.000
_cell.length_c   1.000
_cell.angle_alpha   90.00
_cell.angle_beta   90.00
_cell.angle_gamma   90.00
#
_symmetry.space_group_name_H-M   'P 1'
#
loop_
_entity.id
_entity.type
_entity.pdbx_description
1 polymer ?
#
loop_
_entity_poly.entity_id
_entity_poly.type
_entity_poly.pdbx_seq_one_letter_code
_entity_poly.pdbx_strand_id
1 'polypeptide(L)'
;IRATSVDASLAAQDHLAVDHGALIGSLVSGGPAASAGLQVGDVIVQIDNKAMNDLSSLTDALLTKNPGDTVAVHIYRGSQQLTINVQLGELQAG
;
A
#
# COMPACT_ATOMS: atom_id res chain seq x y z
N ILE A 1 -2.20 -6.26 5.87
CA ILE A 1 -2.26 -6.58 4.43
C ILE A 1 -1.10 -7.49 4.08
N ARG A 2 -1.17 -8.25 2.98
CA ARG A 2 0.03 -8.81 2.35
C ARG A 2 0.31 -8.02 1.08
N ALA A 3 1.48 -7.42 1.02
CA ALA A 3 1.96 -6.71 -0.14
C ALA A 3 3.28 -7.32 -0.63
N THR A 4 3.56 -7.13 -1.92
CA THR A 4 4.78 -7.57 -2.60
C THR A 4 5.46 -6.34 -3.19
N SER A 5 6.79 -6.28 -3.15
CA SER A 5 7.53 -5.19 -3.79
C SER A 5 7.29 -5.23 -5.29
N VAL A 6 6.98 -4.07 -5.88
CA VAL A 6 6.93 -3.93 -7.33
C VAL A 6 8.32 -3.58 -7.80
N ASP A 7 8.90 -4.47 -8.58
CA ASP A 7 10.12 -4.23 -9.34
C ASP A 7 9.79 -4.21 -10.83
N ALA A 8 10.71 -3.71 -11.67
CA ALA A 8 10.53 -3.65 -13.12
C ALA A 8 10.09 -4.98 -13.76
N SER A 9 10.52 -6.11 -13.20
CA SER A 9 10.12 -7.45 -13.64
C SER A 9 8.67 -7.80 -13.30
N LEU A 10 8.18 -7.40 -12.11
CA LEU A 10 6.78 -7.61 -11.73
C LEU A 10 5.87 -6.64 -12.48
N ALA A 11 6.29 -5.38 -12.60
CA ALA A 11 5.56 -4.36 -13.34
C ALA A 11 5.34 -4.75 -14.82
N ALA A 12 6.35 -5.31 -15.47
CA ALA A 12 6.24 -5.80 -16.84
C ALA A 12 5.31 -7.02 -16.97
N GLN A 13 5.30 -7.92 -15.97
CA GLN A 13 4.46 -9.13 -15.97
C GLN A 13 2.97 -8.80 -15.73
N ASP A 14 2.68 -7.90 -14.79
CA ASP A 14 1.32 -7.53 -14.41
C ASP A 14 0.80 -6.28 -15.17
N HIS A 15 1.58 -5.78 -16.13
CA HIS A 15 1.30 -4.54 -16.89
C HIS A 15 0.96 -3.35 -15.98
N LEU A 16 1.71 -3.22 -14.88
CA LEU A 16 1.52 -2.12 -13.93
C LEU A 16 2.00 -0.81 -14.56
N ALA A 17 1.31 0.29 -14.22
CA ALA A 17 1.67 1.62 -14.68
C ALA A 17 2.97 2.15 -14.04
N VAL A 18 3.47 1.49 -13.00
CA VAL A 18 4.63 1.90 -12.20
C VAL A 18 5.60 0.73 -12.03
N ASP A 19 6.89 1.03 -12.03
CA ASP A 19 8.00 0.10 -11.87
C ASP A 19 8.49 -0.05 -10.41
N HIS A 20 7.87 0.67 -9.49
CA HIS A 20 8.18 0.71 -8.06
C HIS A 20 6.91 0.77 -7.22
N GLY A 21 6.99 0.39 -5.95
CA GLY A 21 5.85 0.42 -5.02
C GLY A 21 5.61 -0.87 -4.28
N ALA A 22 4.45 -0.93 -3.60
CA ALA A 22 3.98 -2.12 -2.91
C ALA A 22 2.63 -2.56 -3.51
N LEU A 23 2.64 -3.66 -4.27
CA LEU A 23 1.44 -4.27 -4.83
C LEU A 23 0.69 -5.02 -3.73
N ILE A 24 -0.59 -4.70 -3.56
CA ILE A 24 -1.46 -5.41 -2.62
C ILE A 24 -1.86 -6.75 -3.24
N GLY A 25 -1.22 -7.83 -2.77
CA GLY A 25 -1.55 -9.20 -3.16
C GLY A 25 -2.72 -9.78 -2.36
N SER A 26 -2.90 -9.37 -1.09
CA SER A 26 -4.09 -9.70 -0.32
C SER A 26 -4.40 -8.72 0.81
N LEU A 27 -5.68 -8.60 1.13
CA LEU A 27 -6.19 -7.79 2.23
C LEU A 27 -6.65 -8.68 3.38
N VAL A 28 -6.47 -8.20 4.61
CA VAL A 28 -7.06 -8.84 5.79
C VAL A 28 -8.52 -8.40 5.84
N SER A 29 -9.45 -9.36 5.82
CA SER A 29 -10.88 -9.08 5.94
C SER A 29 -11.19 -8.34 7.24
N GLY A 30 -11.90 -7.21 7.14
CA GLY A 30 -12.16 -6.32 8.29
C GLY A 30 -10.96 -5.51 8.78
N GLY A 31 -9.80 -5.63 8.11
CA GLY A 31 -8.62 -4.85 8.42
C GLY A 31 -8.72 -3.41 7.92
N PRO A 32 -7.85 -2.52 8.41
CA PRO A 32 -7.98 -1.07 8.17
C PRO A 32 -7.89 -0.68 6.69
N ALA A 33 -7.02 -1.36 5.94
CA ALA A 33 -6.90 -1.17 4.50
C ALA A 33 -8.19 -1.55 3.73
N ALA A 34 -8.82 -2.67 4.11
CA ALA A 34 -10.06 -3.10 3.48
C ALA A 34 -11.21 -2.14 3.84
N SER A 35 -11.30 -1.73 5.10
CA SER A 35 -12.28 -0.74 5.57
C SER A 35 -12.11 0.63 4.91
N ALA A 36 -10.88 1.00 4.53
CA ALA A 36 -10.58 2.23 3.81
C ALA A 36 -10.91 2.17 2.30
N GLY A 37 -11.23 0.99 1.76
CA GLY A 37 -11.55 0.80 0.34
C GLY A 37 -10.38 0.43 -0.57
N LEU A 38 -9.24 0.04 0.00
CA LEU A 38 -8.16 -0.60 -0.76
C LEU A 38 -8.60 -1.97 -1.27
N GLN A 39 -8.07 -2.35 -2.43
CA GLN A 39 -8.39 -3.58 -3.14
C GLN A 39 -7.12 -4.34 -3.52
N VAL A 40 -7.27 -5.65 -3.75
CA VAL A 40 -6.20 -6.48 -4.31
C VAL A 40 -5.92 -6.01 -5.73
N GLY A 41 -4.64 -5.86 -6.08
CA GLY A 41 -4.20 -5.28 -7.34
C GLY A 41 -3.87 -3.79 -7.27
N ASP A 42 -4.15 -3.11 -6.15
CA ASP A 42 -3.70 -1.74 -5.94
C ASP A 42 -2.19 -1.70 -5.71
N VAL A 43 -1.49 -0.77 -6.37
CA VAL A 43 -0.06 -0.54 -6.16
C VAL A 43 0.12 0.73 -5.35
N ILE A 44 0.61 0.60 -4.12
CA ILE A 44 0.93 1.74 -3.27
C ILE A 44 2.27 2.33 -3.70
N VAL A 45 2.27 3.60 -4.08
CA VAL A 45 3.48 4.32 -4.53
C VAL A 45 3.94 5.37 -3.52
N GLN A 46 3.06 5.83 -2.63
CA GLN A 46 3.39 6.83 -1.63
C GLN A 46 2.43 6.77 -0.45
N ILE A 47 2.93 7.03 0.76
CA ILE A 47 2.14 7.18 1.98
C ILE A 47 2.51 8.50 2.63
N ASP A 48 1.51 9.35 2.88
CA ASP A 48 1.66 10.75 3.25
C ASP A 48 2.63 11.46 2.29
N ASN A 49 3.80 11.88 2.80
CA ASN A 49 4.87 12.53 2.05
C ASN A 49 6.07 11.61 1.79
N LYS A 50 5.93 10.29 2.01
CA LYS A 50 7.02 9.32 1.86
C LYS A 50 6.75 8.42 0.64
N ALA A 51 7.62 8.51 -0.36
CA ALA A 51 7.60 7.63 -1.51
C ALA A 51 7.87 6.18 -1.08
N MET A 52 7.05 5.26 -1.59
CA MET A 52 7.18 3.83 -1.34
C MET A 52 7.92 3.24 -2.52
N ASN A 53 9.24 3.10 -2.38
CA ASN A 53 10.04 2.43 -3.40
C ASN A 53 10.06 0.91 -3.17
N ASP A 54 9.98 0.50 -1.89
CA ASP A 54 10.10 -0.89 -1.45
C ASP A 54 9.15 -1.19 -0.28
N LEU A 55 8.90 -2.47 -0.04
CA LEU A 55 8.16 -2.98 1.13
C LEU A 55 8.73 -2.52 2.49
N SER A 56 10.05 -2.33 2.58
CA SER A 56 10.68 -1.81 3.80
C SER A 56 10.22 -0.39 4.10
N SER A 57 10.11 0.46 3.07
CA SER A 57 9.62 1.84 3.21
C SER A 57 8.19 1.90 3.72
N LEU A 58 7.34 0.96 3.26
CA LEU A 58 5.97 0.78 3.74
C LEU A 58 5.97 0.43 5.22
N THR A 59 6.77 -0.55 5.62
CA THR A 59 6.84 -1.00 7.01
C THR A 59 7.34 0.13 7.92
N ASP A 60 8.40 0.84 7.52
CA ASP A 60 8.90 2.02 8.23
C ASP A 60 7.85 3.13 8.35
N ALA A 61 7.10 3.43 7.27
CA ALA A 61 6.08 4.47 7.28
C ALA A 61 4.92 4.13 8.24
N LEU A 62 4.64 2.85 8.45
CA LEU A 62 3.62 2.38 9.38
C LEU A 62 4.16 2.34 10.81
N LEU A 63 5.42 1.95 11.01
CA LEU A 63 6.08 1.90 12.32
C LEU A 63 6.29 3.28 12.96
N THR A 64 6.42 4.34 12.14
CA THR A 64 6.54 5.71 12.64
C THR A 64 5.20 6.34 13.02
N LYS A 65 4.09 5.62 12.88
CA LYS A 65 2.73 6.11 13.11
C LYS A 65 2.04 5.34 14.22
N ASN A 66 1.06 5.96 14.85
CA ASN A 66 0.31 5.33 15.92
C ASN A 66 -0.95 4.64 15.37
N PRO A 67 -1.40 3.55 16.01
CA PRO A 67 -2.73 3.03 15.79
C PRO A 67 -3.77 4.13 16.00
N GLY A 68 -4.69 4.29 15.05
CA GLY A 68 -5.70 5.33 15.03
C GLY A 68 -5.35 6.54 14.15
N ASP A 69 -4.08 6.74 13.78
CA ASP A 69 -3.68 7.80 12.84
C ASP A 69 -4.27 7.56 11.45
N THR A 70 -4.67 8.62 10.77
CA THR A 70 -5.09 8.54 9.36
C THR A 70 -3.91 8.95 8.47
N VAL A 71 -3.56 8.07 7.53
CA VAL A 71 -2.51 8.31 6.54
C VAL A 71 -3.10 8.38 5.13
N ALA A 72 -2.59 9.30 4.32
CA ALA A 72 -2.98 9.42 2.92
C ALA A 72 -2.16 8.45 2.06
N VAL A 73 -2.82 7.42 1.52
CA VAL A 73 -2.16 6.39 0.70
C VAL A 73 -2.43 6.69 -0.77
N HIS A 74 -1.38 7.01 -1.52
CA HIS A 74 -1.45 7.16 -2.95
C HIS A 74 -1.22 5.81 -3.62
N ILE A 75 -2.19 5.40 -4.42
CA ILE A 75 -2.18 4.12 -5.13
C ILE A 75 -2.35 4.31 -6.63
N TYR A 76 -1.93 3.29 -7.37
CA TYR A 76 -2.34 3.05 -8.74
C TYR A 76 -3.28 1.85 -8.78
N ARG A 77 -4.46 2.04 -9.35
CA ARG A 77 -5.42 0.98 -9.68
C ARG A 77 -5.50 0.89 -11.19
N GLY A 78 -4.81 -0.10 -11.76
CA GLY A 78 -4.54 -0.15 -13.20
C GLY A 78 -3.70 1.07 -13.61
N SER A 79 -4.27 1.96 -14.43
CA SER A 79 -3.63 3.19 -14.89
C SER A 79 -4.10 4.46 -14.16
N GLN A 80 -5.02 4.34 -13.21
CA GLN A 80 -5.58 5.48 -12.48
C GLN A 80 -4.87 5.66 -11.15
N GLN A 81 -4.38 6.87 -10.89
CA GLN A 81 -3.87 7.26 -9.59
C GLN A 81 -5.02 7.69 -8.68
N LEU A 82 -5.11 7.10 -7.49
CA LEU A 82 -6.11 7.38 -6.47
C LEU A 82 -5.41 7.70 -5.15
N THR A 83 -6.04 8.52 -4.32
CA THR A 83 -5.58 8.78 -2.95
C THR A 83 -6.65 8.28 -2.00
N ILE A 84 -6.28 7.34 -1.12
CA ILE A 84 -7.16 6.72 -0.14
C ILE A 84 -6.64 7.03 1.25
N ASN A 85 -7.48 7.64 2.08
CA ASN A 85 -7.16 7.88 3.47
C ASN A 85 -7.42 6.60 4.27
N VAL A 86 -6.37 6.01 4.82
CA VAL A 86 -6.44 4.78 5.58
C VAL A 86 -6.18 5.10 7.04
N GLN A 87 -7.13 4.76 7.90
CA GLN A 87 -6.86 4.77 9.34
C GLN A 87 -5.99 3.57 9.68
N LEU A 88 -4.89 3.78 10.39
CA LEU A 88 -4.00 2.71 10.81
C LEU A 88 -4.64 1.94 11.96
N GLY A 89 -4.73 0.62 11.81
CA GLY A 89 -5.04 -0.26 12.92
C GLY A 89 -3.78 -0.59 13.70
N GLU A 90 -3.95 -1.23 14.86
CA GLU A 90 -2.81 -1.83 15.55
C GLU A 90 -2.09 -2.82 14.62
N LEU A 91 -0.77 -2.66 14.50
CA LEU A 91 0.12 -3.65 13.91
C LEU A 91 0.05 -4.91 14.79
N GLN A 92 -0.91 -5.79 14.50
CA GLN A 92 -0.98 -7.09 15.11
C GLN A 92 0.20 -7.91 14.55
N ALA A 93 1.30 -7.94 15.30
CA ALA A 93 2.40 -8.87 15.08
C ALA A 93 1.88 -10.27 15.46
N GLY A 94 1.32 -10.99 14.49
CA GLY A 94 0.95 -12.39 14.60
C GLY A 94 2.09 -13.29 14.14
#